data_AF-A0A9E1VDQ7-F1
#
_entry.id   AF-A0A9E1VDQ7-F1
#
_cell.length_a   1.000
_cell.length_b   1.000
_cell.length_c   1.000
_cell.angle_alpha   90.00
_cell.angle_beta   90.00
_cell.angle_gamma   90.00
#
_symmetry.space_group_name_H-M   'P 1'
#
loop_
_entity.id
_entity.type
_entity.pdbx_description
1 polymer ?
#
loop_
_entity_poly.entity_id
_entity_poly.type
_entity_poly.pdbx_seq_one_letter_code
_entity_poly.pdbx_strand_id
1 'polypeptide(L)'
;IGGGTTEVAIMSLGDIATCESIRVAGDDLDESIINYMKKNYGLTIGEQTAERIKIEAGSAAPLAKETTVDVRGRDASNGMPTKVTEGSEEIREALQEPISQIIDVVKRTLERAEPELSADLVENGICIAGGGALLRGIAELMAKETGLDVSVAEEPLTCVAKGTQIYLDNLELWKATLESDMDD
;
A
#
# COMPACT_ATOMS: atom_id res chain seq x y z
N ILE A 1 -3.90 -2.70 -0.46
CA ILE A 1 -2.53 -2.49 -1.02
C ILE A 1 -1.80 -3.84 -1.05
N GLY A 2 -1.69 -4.46 -2.22
CA GLY A 2 -1.04 -5.75 -2.44
C GLY A 2 0.45 -5.64 -2.80
N GLY A 3 0.97 -6.67 -3.49
CA GLY A 3 2.31 -6.64 -4.10
C GLY A 3 2.32 -5.84 -5.40
N GLY A 4 1.48 -6.22 -6.37
CA GLY A 4 1.44 -5.57 -7.69
C GLY A 4 0.31 -4.57 -7.93
N THR A 5 -0.72 -4.53 -7.08
CA THR A 5 -1.86 -3.60 -7.26
C THR A 5 -2.36 -3.00 -5.96
N THR A 6 -2.92 -1.80 -6.09
CA THR A 6 -3.74 -1.15 -5.07
C THR A 6 -5.17 -1.05 -5.60
N GLU A 7 -6.06 -1.75 -4.92
CA GLU A 7 -7.51 -1.69 -5.13
C GLU A 7 -8.11 -0.75 -4.08
N VAL A 8 -9.01 0.13 -4.53
CA VAL A 8 -9.83 0.99 -3.67
C VAL A 8 -11.28 0.76 -4.05
N ALA A 9 -12.13 0.47 -3.07
CA ALA A 9 -13.56 0.25 -3.28
C ALA A 9 -14.36 0.90 -2.16
N ILE A 10 -15.49 1.50 -2.54
CA ILE A 10 -16.54 1.93 -1.62
C ILE A 10 -17.64 0.87 -1.69
N MET A 11 -17.94 0.25 -0.55
CA MET A 11 -18.93 -0.82 -0.44
C MET A 11 -20.23 -0.26 0.12
N SER A 12 -21.38 -0.67 -0.43
CA SER A 12 -22.70 -0.37 0.11
C SER A 12 -23.66 -1.52 -0.16
N LEU A 13 -24.55 -1.83 0.79
CA LEU A 13 -25.58 -2.87 0.67
C LEU A 13 -25.06 -4.26 0.20
N GLY A 14 -23.81 -4.58 0.51
CA GLY A 14 -23.19 -5.86 0.13
C GLY A 14 -22.60 -5.89 -1.28
N ASP A 15 -22.50 -4.74 -1.96
CA ASP A 15 -21.97 -4.62 -3.32
C ASP A 15 -20.97 -3.43 -3.42
N ILE A 16 -20.24 -3.36 -4.53
CA ILE A 16 -19.29 -2.29 -4.85
C ILE A 16 -20.06 -1.12 -5.46
N ALA A 17 -20.11 0.02 -4.75
CA ALA A 17 -20.69 1.25 -5.28
C ALA A 17 -19.74 1.97 -6.25
N THR A 18 -18.44 1.98 -5.96
CA THR A 18 -17.40 2.57 -6.82
C THR A 18 -16.07 1.92 -6.50
N CYS A 19 -15.25 1.65 -7.52
CA CYS A 19 -13.90 1.16 -7.35
C CYS A 19 -12.91 1.75 -8.36
N GLU A 20 -11.64 1.78 -7.99
CA GLU A 20 -10.50 2.01 -8.87
C GLU A 20 -9.37 1.05 -8.52
N SER A 21 -8.63 0.65 -9.55
CA SER A 21 -7.43 -0.19 -9.44
C SER A 21 -6.26 0.51 -10.11
N ILE A 22 -5.10 0.52 -9.45
CA ILE A 22 -3.83 0.93 -10.05
C ILE A 22 -2.78 -0.16 -9.89
N ARG A 23 -1.89 -0.28 -10.88
CA ARG A 23 -0.73 -1.15 -10.86
C ARG A 23 0.46 -0.47 -10.18
N VAL A 24 0.22 -0.03 -8.93
CA VAL A 24 1.21 0.61 -8.07
C VAL A 24 0.98 0.10 -6.66
N ALA A 25 1.95 -0.63 -6.12
CA ALA A 25 1.85 -1.22 -4.78
C ALA A 25 3.23 -1.61 -4.20
N GLY A 26 3.32 -2.75 -3.52
CA GLY A 26 4.51 -3.22 -2.83
C GLY A 26 5.76 -3.34 -3.70
N ASP A 27 5.61 -3.81 -4.94
CA ASP A 27 6.73 -4.06 -5.87
C ASP A 27 7.32 -2.73 -6.36
N ASP A 28 6.47 -1.73 -6.63
CA ASP A 28 6.90 -0.38 -7.03
C ASP A 28 7.62 0.36 -5.89
N LEU A 29 7.22 0.11 -4.64
CA LEU A 29 7.96 0.61 -3.47
C LEU A 29 9.38 0.04 -3.43
N ASP A 30 9.56 -1.24 -3.75
CA ASP A 30 10.89 -1.87 -3.81
C ASP A 30 11.71 -1.34 -4.97
N GLU A 31 11.11 -1.20 -6.16
CA GLU A 31 11.77 -0.60 -7.31
C GLU A 31 12.24 0.83 -7.03
N SER A 32 11.42 1.63 -6.33
CA SER A 32 11.81 2.99 -5.95
C SER A 32 13.03 3.02 -5.03
N ILE A 33 13.13 2.09 -4.07
CA ILE A 33 14.32 1.92 -3.22
C ILE A 33 15.53 1.52 -4.06
N ILE A 34 15.40 0.54 -4.98
CA ILE A 34 16.50 0.12 -5.87
C ILE A 34 17.04 1.32 -6.66
N ASN A 35 16.14 2.11 -7.23
CA ASN A 35 16.48 3.28 -8.02
C ASN A 35 17.16 4.37 -7.18
N TYR A 36 16.66 4.62 -5.97
CA TYR A 36 17.27 5.55 -5.01
C TYR A 36 18.70 5.14 -4.67
N MET A 37 18.93 3.87 -4.30
CA MET A 37 20.27 3.36 -3.96
C MET A 37 21.25 3.50 -5.14
N LYS A 38 20.79 3.19 -6.35
CA LYS A 38 21.61 3.30 -7.56
C LYS A 38 21.97 4.75 -7.87
N LYS A 39 21.02 5.68 -7.71
CA LYS A 39 21.18 7.10 -8.04
C LYS A 39 22.04 7.85 -7.02
N ASN A 40 21.78 7.64 -5.73
CA ASN A 40 22.38 8.44 -4.66
C ASN A 40 23.70 7.85 -4.14
N TYR A 41 23.85 6.53 -4.19
CA TYR A 41 25.02 5.83 -3.65
C TYR A 41 25.85 5.09 -4.71
N GLY A 42 25.38 5.05 -5.97
CA GLY A 42 26.00 4.20 -6.98
C GLY A 42 25.95 2.72 -6.59
N LEU A 43 24.99 2.31 -5.74
CA LEU A 43 24.91 0.96 -5.19
C LEU A 43 23.80 0.17 -5.88
N THR A 44 24.17 -0.93 -6.53
CA THR A 44 23.21 -1.86 -7.12
C THR A 44 22.79 -2.90 -6.09
N ILE A 45 21.48 -3.02 -5.85
CA ILE A 45 20.87 -4.02 -4.97
C ILE A 45 19.77 -4.79 -5.72
N GLY A 46 19.43 -5.97 -5.22
CA GLY A 46 18.31 -6.76 -5.74
C GLY A 46 17.01 -6.53 -4.96
N GLU A 47 15.91 -7.03 -5.51
CA GLU A 47 14.54 -6.90 -4.98
C GLU A 47 14.43 -7.37 -3.52
N GLN A 48 14.94 -8.55 -3.17
CA GLN A 48 14.93 -9.05 -1.79
C GLN A 48 15.61 -8.10 -0.79
N THR A 49 16.68 -7.42 -1.22
CA THR A 49 17.37 -6.44 -0.38
C THR A 49 16.53 -5.18 -0.23
N ALA A 50 15.87 -4.73 -1.30
CA ALA A 50 14.97 -3.59 -1.29
C ALA A 50 13.75 -3.84 -0.40
N GLU A 51 13.11 -5.00 -0.52
CA GLU A 51 11.99 -5.40 0.34
C GLU A 51 12.40 -5.44 1.81
N ARG A 52 13.58 -5.97 2.12
CA ARG A 52 14.12 -5.94 3.48
C ARG A 52 14.31 -4.51 3.99
N ILE A 53 14.83 -3.61 3.17
CA ILE A 53 14.96 -2.18 3.52
C ILE A 53 13.59 -1.56 3.77
N LYS A 54 12.61 -1.82 2.90
CA LYS A 54 11.22 -1.37 3.03
C LYS A 54 10.63 -1.82 4.37
N ILE A 55 10.81 -3.08 4.74
CA ILE A 55 10.31 -3.64 6.00
C ILE A 55 11.05 -3.06 7.21
N GLU A 56 12.38 -2.95 7.17
CA GLU A 56 13.19 -2.51 8.31
C GLU A 56 13.11 -1.00 8.57
N ALA A 57 13.16 -0.18 7.52
CA ALA A 57 13.33 1.28 7.61
C ALA A 57 12.30 2.09 6.79
N GLY A 58 11.41 1.45 6.03
CA GLY A 58 10.37 2.13 5.27
C GLY A 58 9.34 2.82 6.17
N SER A 59 9.00 4.06 5.80
CA SER A 59 7.93 4.86 6.42
C SER A 59 7.29 5.80 5.40
N ALA A 60 5.99 6.07 5.57
CA ALA A 60 5.23 7.06 4.81
C ALA A 60 5.17 8.42 5.55
N ALA A 61 5.42 8.43 6.85
CA ALA A 61 5.40 9.63 7.69
C ALA A 61 6.64 9.69 8.61
N PRO A 62 7.02 10.87 9.12
CA PRO A 62 8.09 11.02 10.13
C PRO A 62 7.89 10.09 11.32
N LEU A 63 8.97 9.44 11.77
CA LEU A 63 8.91 8.52 12.91
C LEU A 63 9.27 9.27 14.20
N ALA A 64 8.67 8.87 15.32
CA ALA A 64 9.05 9.40 16.64
C ALA A 64 10.54 9.14 16.96
N LYS A 65 11.09 8.05 16.42
CA LYS A 65 12.52 7.76 16.41
C LYS A 65 12.88 7.20 15.06
N GLU A 66 13.66 7.97 14.30
CA GLU A 66 14.20 7.52 13.02
C GLU A 66 15.14 6.32 13.24
N THR A 67 15.21 5.45 12.23
CA THR A 67 15.93 4.19 12.22
C THR A 67 16.97 4.19 11.12
N THR A 68 17.93 3.27 11.21
CA THR A 68 18.95 3.10 10.18
C THR A 68 19.04 1.64 9.78
N VAL A 69 19.33 1.39 8.51
CA VAL A 69 19.53 0.04 7.97
C VAL A 69 20.86 -0.06 7.24
N ASP A 70 21.56 -1.16 7.49
CA ASP A 70 22.77 -1.52 6.77
C ASP A 70 22.39 -2.19 5.45
N VAL A 71 22.85 -1.61 4.34
CA VAL A 71 22.59 -2.10 2.99
C VAL A 71 23.87 -2.65 2.38
N ARG A 72 23.79 -3.87 1.87
CA ARG A 72 24.90 -4.51 1.13
C ARG A 72 24.50 -4.61 -0.33
N GLY A 73 25.41 -4.22 -1.20
CA GLY A 73 25.19 -4.26 -2.63
C GLY A 73 26.51 -4.26 -3.41
N ARG A 74 26.40 -4.03 -4.70
CA ARG A 74 27.53 -3.95 -5.62
C ARG A 74 27.75 -2.50 -6.03
N ASP A 75 28.95 -2.00 -5.82
CA ASP A 75 29.35 -0.68 -6.29
C ASP A 75 29.29 -0.66 -7.83
N ALA A 76 28.57 0.30 -8.40
CA ALA A 76 28.34 0.40 -9.84
C ALA A 76 29.61 0.82 -10.62
N SER A 77 30.58 1.47 -9.97
CA SER A 77 31.79 1.97 -10.60
C SER A 77 32.85 0.88 -10.78
N ASN A 78 33.07 0.06 -9.75
CA ASN A 78 34.15 -0.93 -9.71
C ASN A 78 33.62 -2.37 -9.63
N GLY A 79 32.33 -2.57 -9.38
CA GLY A 79 31.69 -3.88 -9.32
C GLY A 79 31.98 -4.68 -8.06
N MET A 80 32.60 -4.11 -7.03
CA MET A 80 32.95 -4.80 -5.78
C MET A 80 31.80 -4.75 -4.76
N PRO A 81 31.68 -5.75 -3.88
CA PRO A 81 30.75 -5.70 -2.76
C PRO A 81 31.07 -4.54 -1.80
N THR A 82 30.09 -3.68 -1.57
CA THR A 82 30.19 -2.51 -0.68
C THR A 82 29.00 -2.48 0.28
N LYS A 83 29.17 -1.78 1.40
CA LYS A 83 28.16 -1.54 2.42
C LYS A 83 27.92 -0.03 2.59
N VAL A 84 26.67 0.36 2.70
CA VAL A 84 26.24 1.72 3.09
C VAL A 84 25.23 1.61 4.24
N THR A 85 25.03 2.71 4.98
CA THR A 85 24.08 2.77 6.09
C THR A 85 23.10 3.91 5.80
N GLU A 86 21.83 3.56 5.67
CA GLU A 86 20.75 4.46 5.24
C GLU A 86 19.81 4.79 6.38
N GLY A 87 19.34 6.04 6.45
CA GLY A 87 18.31 6.46 7.40
C GLY A 87 16.89 6.25 6.87
N SER A 88 15.91 6.02 7.75
CA SER A 88 14.50 5.93 7.37
C SER A 88 13.94 7.21 6.73
N GLU A 89 14.58 8.36 6.92
CA GLU A 89 14.23 9.61 6.24
C GLU A 89 14.51 9.54 4.73
N GLU A 90 15.66 9.00 4.34
CA GLU A 90 16.05 8.81 2.94
C GLU A 90 15.20 7.73 2.26
N ILE A 91 14.91 6.64 2.98
CA ILE A 91 13.99 5.63 2.49
C ILE A 91 12.59 6.24 2.31
N ARG A 92 12.13 7.09 3.23
CA ARG A 92 10.85 7.80 3.08
C ARG A 92 10.83 8.72 1.86
N GLU A 93 11.94 9.42 1.57
CA GLU A 93 12.08 10.19 0.33
C GLU A 93 11.98 9.30 -0.90
N ALA A 94 12.68 8.16 -0.91
CA ALA A 94 12.62 7.19 -1.99
C ALA A 94 11.19 6.68 -2.25
N LEU A 95 10.37 6.53 -1.22
CA LEU A 95 9.00 5.99 -1.34
C LEU A 95 7.94 7.05 -1.71
N GLN A 96 8.29 8.33 -1.79
CA GLN A 96 7.32 9.41 -1.90
C GLN A 96 6.42 9.30 -3.14
N GLU A 97 7.01 9.01 -4.31
CA GLU A 97 6.27 8.93 -5.58
C GLU A 97 5.20 7.82 -5.59
N PRO A 98 5.54 6.52 -5.37
CA PRO A 98 4.53 5.45 -5.36
C PRO A 98 3.48 5.64 -4.24
N ILE A 99 3.87 6.16 -3.08
CA ILE A 99 2.91 6.47 -2.00
C ILE A 99 1.93 7.56 -2.43
N SER A 100 2.40 8.62 -3.10
CA SER A 100 1.52 9.68 -3.61
C SER A 100 0.49 9.11 -4.58
N GLN A 101 0.92 8.24 -5.50
CA GLN A 101 0.02 7.61 -6.46
C GLN A 101 -1.07 6.75 -5.78
N ILE A 102 -0.71 6.03 -4.71
CA ILE A 102 -1.65 5.28 -3.87
C ILE A 102 -2.66 6.22 -3.18
N ILE A 103 -2.21 7.35 -2.65
CA ILE A 103 -3.10 8.33 -2.00
C ILE A 103 -4.01 9.00 -3.03
N ASP A 104 -3.48 9.30 -4.22
CA ASP A 104 -4.24 9.94 -5.28
C ASP A 104 -5.37 9.05 -5.78
N VAL A 105 -5.17 7.74 -5.94
CA VAL A 105 -6.28 6.82 -6.29
C VAL A 105 -7.34 6.77 -5.19
N VAL A 106 -6.94 6.82 -3.91
CA VAL A 106 -7.90 6.88 -2.80
C VAL A 106 -8.74 8.15 -2.89
N LYS A 107 -8.10 9.32 -3.06
CA LYS A 107 -8.79 10.61 -3.20
C LYS A 107 -9.75 10.62 -4.39
N ARG A 108 -9.30 10.18 -5.57
CA ARG A 108 -10.15 10.09 -6.77
C ARG A 108 -11.35 9.17 -6.56
N THR A 109 -11.16 8.05 -5.87
CA THR A 109 -12.26 7.12 -5.59
C THR A 109 -13.29 7.77 -4.64
N LEU A 110 -12.83 8.48 -3.61
CA LEU A 110 -13.71 9.22 -2.68
C LEU A 110 -14.45 10.36 -3.38
N GLU A 111 -13.82 11.07 -4.31
CA GLU A 111 -14.45 12.15 -5.09
C GLU A 111 -15.60 11.66 -5.99
N ARG A 112 -15.61 10.36 -6.32
CA ARG A 112 -16.65 9.71 -7.12
C ARG A 112 -17.78 9.13 -6.27
N ALA A 113 -17.66 9.17 -4.94
CA ALA A 113 -18.69 8.69 -4.04
C ALA A 113 -19.99 9.49 -4.25
N GLU A 114 -21.13 8.79 -4.30
CA GLU A 114 -22.43 9.44 -4.32
C GLU A 114 -22.64 10.25 -3.02
N PRO A 115 -23.42 11.35 -3.06
CA PRO A 115 -23.64 12.19 -1.89
C PRO A 115 -24.17 11.44 -0.67
N GLU A 116 -24.97 10.39 -0.89
CA GLU A 116 -25.54 9.55 0.15
C GLU A 116 -24.47 8.75 0.92
N LEU A 117 -23.43 8.28 0.23
CA LEU A 117 -22.32 7.52 0.82
C LEU A 117 -21.26 8.41 1.47
N SER A 118 -21.18 9.68 1.05
CA SER A 118 -20.20 10.63 1.57
C SER A 118 -20.37 10.89 3.07
N ALA A 119 -21.62 10.90 3.57
CA ALA A 119 -21.89 11.06 4.99
C ALA A 119 -21.38 9.84 5.80
N ASP A 120 -21.64 8.64 5.30
CA ASP A 120 -21.20 7.39 5.94
C ASP A 120 -19.68 7.26 5.97
N LEU A 121 -18.98 7.79 4.95
CA LEU A 121 -17.51 7.80 4.91
C LEU A 121 -16.89 8.70 5.99
N VAL A 122 -17.56 9.79 6.36
CA VAL A 122 -17.09 10.66 7.45
C VAL A 122 -17.17 9.96 8.80
N GLU A 123 -18.18 9.11 9.00
CA GLU A 123 -18.37 8.37 10.26
C GLU A 123 -17.52 7.08 10.32
N ASN A 124 -17.44 6.33 9.22
CA ASN A 124 -16.77 5.02 9.19
C ASN A 124 -15.29 5.09 8.78
N GLY A 125 -14.90 6.16 8.08
CA GLY A 125 -13.54 6.33 7.58
C GLY A 125 -13.14 5.30 6.51
N ILE A 126 -11.83 5.08 6.42
CA ILE A 126 -11.20 4.16 5.48
C ILE A 126 -10.59 2.99 6.24
N CYS A 127 -10.82 1.77 5.75
CA CYS A 127 -10.11 0.57 6.22
C CYS A 127 -9.09 0.15 5.16
N ILE A 128 -7.82 0.04 5.55
CA ILE A 128 -6.75 -0.44 4.67
C ILE A 128 -6.29 -1.85 5.03
N ALA A 129 -6.08 -2.67 4.02
CA ALA A 129 -5.62 -4.06 4.14
C ALA A 129 -4.58 -4.42 3.06
N GLY A 130 -4.03 -5.62 3.16
CA GLY A 130 -2.91 -6.11 2.35
C GLY A 130 -1.54 -5.79 2.96
N GLY A 131 -0.47 -6.38 2.42
CA GLY A 131 0.88 -6.23 2.97
C GLY A 131 1.39 -4.79 2.98
N GLY A 132 1.01 -3.98 1.98
CA GLY A 132 1.40 -2.56 1.93
C GLY A 132 0.77 -1.70 3.03
N ALA A 133 -0.32 -2.17 3.67
CA ALA A 133 -0.92 -1.48 4.81
C ALA A 133 -0.01 -1.50 6.06
N LEU A 134 1.02 -2.36 6.08
CA LEU A 134 2.00 -2.45 7.16
C LEU A 134 3.12 -1.40 7.08
N LEU A 135 3.16 -0.60 6.01
CA LEU A 135 4.13 0.48 5.89
C LEU A 135 3.90 1.52 7.00
N ARG A 136 4.93 1.82 7.79
CA ARG A 136 4.81 2.69 8.96
C ARG A 136 4.28 4.07 8.57
N GLY A 137 3.22 4.53 9.24
CA GLY A 137 2.65 5.85 9.00
C GLY A 137 1.80 5.97 7.73
N ILE A 138 1.51 4.89 6.99
CA ILE A 138 0.67 4.98 5.79
C ILE A 138 -0.76 5.39 6.11
N ALA A 139 -1.33 4.84 7.20
CA ALA A 139 -2.66 5.22 7.69
C ALA A 139 -2.68 6.69 8.16
N GLU A 140 -1.64 7.13 8.88
CA GLU A 140 -1.52 8.52 9.35
C GLU A 140 -1.43 9.50 8.18
N LEU A 141 -0.59 9.21 7.18
CA LEU A 141 -0.45 10.03 6.00
C LEU A 141 -1.78 10.07 5.22
N MET A 142 -2.41 8.91 5.00
CA MET A 142 -3.68 8.84 4.29
C MET A 142 -4.80 9.60 5.02
N ALA A 143 -4.86 9.51 6.36
CA ALA A 143 -5.81 10.25 7.17
C ALA A 143 -5.62 11.76 7.04
N LYS A 144 -4.35 12.21 7.13
CA LYS A 144 -4.00 13.62 6.93
C LYS A 144 -4.40 14.12 5.54
N GLU A 145 -4.14 13.32 4.51
CA GLU A 145 -4.34 13.71 3.12
C GLU A 145 -5.82 13.68 2.69
N THR A 146 -6.61 12.77 3.25
CA THR A 146 -8.05 12.63 2.93
C THR A 146 -8.97 13.39 3.88
N GLY A 147 -8.51 13.68 5.10
CA GLY A 147 -9.34 14.26 6.17
C GLY A 147 -10.30 13.25 6.81
N LEU A 148 -10.18 11.97 6.50
CA LEU A 148 -10.98 10.88 7.07
C LEU A 148 -10.17 10.07 8.07
N ASP A 149 -10.84 9.43 9.02
CA ASP A 149 -10.20 8.44 9.88
C ASP A 149 -9.73 7.25 9.03
N VAL A 150 -8.54 6.72 9.31
CA VAL A 150 -7.97 5.57 8.60
C VAL A 150 -7.53 4.51 9.59
N SER A 151 -8.08 3.32 9.42
CA SER A 151 -7.77 2.13 10.23
C SER A 151 -7.08 1.07 9.40
N VAL A 152 -6.18 0.31 10.02
CA VAL A 152 -5.58 -0.88 9.43
C VAL A 152 -6.40 -2.08 9.88
N ALA A 153 -6.76 -2.96 8.96
CA ALA A 153 -7.44 -4.21 9.30
C ALA A 153 -6.59 -5.04 10.29
N GLU A 154 -7.24 -5.78 11.19
CA GLU A 154 -6.56 -6.53 12.26
C GLU A 154 -5.54 -7.55 11.71
N GLU A 155 -5.89 -8.22 10.61
CA GLU A 155 -5.03 -9.21 9.95
C GLU A 155 -4.86 -8.89 8.46
N PRO A 156 -4.15 -7.80 8.13
CA PRO A 156 -4.20 -7.21 6.78
C PRO A 156 -3.62 -8.14 5.72
N LEU A 157 -2.68 -9.02 6.08
CA LEU A 157 -2.09 -10.01 5.17
C LEU A 157 -3.04 -11.15 4.81
N THR A 158 -4.00 -11.48 5.68
CA THR A 158 -4.91 -12.62 5.48
C THR A 158 -6.35 -12.22 5.20
N CYS A 159 -6.67 -10.92 5.26
CA CYS A 159 -8.01 -10.37 5.04
C CYS A 159 -8.71 -10.94 3.81
N VAL A 160 -8.04 -11.00 2.65
CA VAL A 160 -8.63 -11.51 1.41
C VAL A 160 -9.02 -12.99 1.58
N ALA A 161 -8.08 -13.84 2.02
CA ALA A 161 -8.34 -15.27 2.19
C ALA A 161 -9.44 -15.55 3.22
N LYS A 162 -9.47 -14.80 4.34
CA LYS A 162 -10.52 -14.91 5.35
C LYS A 162 -11.87 -14.46 4.84
N GLY A 163 -11.92 -13.33 4.14
CA GLY A 163 -13.14 -12.84 3.50
C GLY A 163 -13.72 -13.87 2.54
N THR A 164 -12.86 -14.49 1.71
CA THR A 164 -13.27 -15.59 0.83
C THR A 164 -13.81 -16.79 1.60
N GLN A 165 -13.16 -17.21 2.69
CA GLN A 165 -13.64 -18.31 3.52
C GLN A 165 -15.01 -18.00 4.14
N ILE A 166 -15.19 -16.83 4.74
CA ILE A 166 -16.47 -16.38 5.29
C ILE A 166 -17.55 -16.37 4.20
N TYR A 167 -17.21 -15.94 2.99
CA TYR A 167 -18.13 -15.94 1.86
C TYR A 167 -18.58 -17.35 1.46
N LEU A 168 -17.63 -18.28 1.35
CA LEU A 168 -17.92 -19.68 1.02
C LEU A 168 -18.77 -20.36 2.10
N ASP A 169 -18.53 -20.06 3.37
CA ASP A 169 -19.33 -20.61 4.48
C ASP A 169 -20.79 -20.11 4.46
N ASN A 170 -21.04 -18.96 3.82
CA ASN A 170 -22.36 -18.34 3.68
C ASN A 170 -22.86 -18.32 2.23
N LEU A 171 -22.34 -19.20 1.37
CA LEU A 171 -22.58 -19.17 -0.07
C LEU A 171 -24.07 -19.18 -0.43
N GLU A 172 -24.91 -19.94 0.28
CA GLU A 172 -26.35 -19.97 0.01
C GLU A 172 -27.05 -18.62 0.19
N LEU A 173 -26.55 -17.79 1.11
CA LEU A 173 -27.08 -16.45 1.38
C LEU A 173 -26.56 -15.44 0.35
N TRP A 174 -25.29 -15.55 -0.04
CA TRP A 174 -24.62 -14.51 -0.83
C TRP A 174 -24.46 -14.86 -2.30
N LYS A 175 -24.70 -16.09 -2.76
CA LYS A 175 -24.56 -16.49 -4.17
C LYS A 175 -25.29 -15.59 -5.17
N ALA A 176 -26.34 -14.88 -4.74
CA ALA A 176 -27.07 -13.93 -5.58
C ALA A 176 -26.27 -12.64 -5.88
N THR A 177 -25.22 -12.35 -5.12
CA THR A 177 -24.29 -11.23 -5.34
C THR A 177 -23.09 -11.61 -6.19
N LEU A 178 -22.94 -12.88 -6.59
CA LEU A 178 -21.92 -13.26 -7.55
C LEU A 178 -22.33 -12.73 -8.91
N GLU A 179 -21.51 -11.85 -9.50
CA GLU A 179 -21.64 -11.51 -10.91
C GLU A 179 -21.49 -12.79 -11.74
N SER A 180 -22.50 -13.10 -12.54
CA SER A 180 -22.36 -14.09 -13.60
C SER A 180 -21.91 -13.37 -14.86
N ASP A 181 -20.74 -13.71 -15.39
CA ASP A 181 -20.25 -13.32 -16.72
C ASP A 181 -21.14 -13.85 -17.88
N MET A 182 -22.44 -14.08 -17.65
CA MET A 182 -23.39 -14.65 -18.61
C MET A 182 -24.33 -13.61 -19.25
N ASP A 183 -24.17 -12.32 -18.94
CA ASP A 183 -24.93 -11.24 -19.56
C ASP A 183 -23.98 -10.30 -20.35
N ASP A 184 -23.41 -10.82 -21.44
CA ASP A 184 -22.90 -10.05 -22.60
C ASP A 184 -23.52 -10.62 -23.89
#